data_AF-A0A7C1F691-F1
#
_entry.id   AF-A0A7C1F691-F1
#
_cell.length_a   1.000
_cell.length_b   1.000
_cell.length_c   1.000
_cell.angle_alpha   90.00
_cell.angle_beta   90.00
_cell.angle_gamma   90.00
#
_symmetry.space_group_name_H-M   'P 1'
#
loop_
_entity.id
_entity.type
_entity.pdbx_description
1 polymer ?
#
loop_
_entity_poly.entity_id
_entity_poly.type
_entity_poly.pdbx_seq_one_letter_code
_entity_poly.pdbx_strand_id
1 'polypeptide(L)'
;LADLGAPYAMLLYERFLGRPFAGHRDSVSELVGDKLESTVEEILSAAGVSYRKTRRAERIPGWDQAPDFMVPSEYNPQVVIEAKVTEDDGTARDKVTRIQHLAEVSRQRGSEGSPAYEVVACIAGRGFGVRREDMKKLLLATRGKVFTPRTLDRLIECTRLREYRTR
;
A
#
# COMPACT_ATOMS: atom_id res chain seq x y z
N LEU A 1 0.50 -31.02 38.15
CA LEU A 1 1.38 -29.86 37.92
C LEU A 1 2.36 -30.28 36.83
N ALA A 2 2.52 -29.50 35.77
CA ALA A 2 3.44 -29.84 34.69
C ALA A 2 4.87 -29.50 35.15
N ASP A 3 5.70 -30.54 35.32
CA ASP A 3 7.04 -30.47 35.92
C ASP A 3 8.18 -30.17 34.92
N LEU A 4 7.87 -29.61 33.75
CA LEU A 4 8.88 -29.04 32.84
C LEU A 4 8.36 -27.74 32.22
N GLY A 5 9.03 -26.64 32.56
CA GLY A 5 8.53 -25.28 32.40
C GLY A 5 8.52 -24.73 30.98
N ALA A 6 7.33 -24.32 30.54
CA ALA A 6 7.10 -23.05 29.86
C ALA A 6 5.81 -22.44 30.45
N PRO A 7 5.80 -21.18 30.94
CA PRO A 7 4.60 -20.59 31.51
C PRO A 7 3.48 -20.46 30.47
N TYR A 8 2.25 -20.85 30.82
CA TYR A 8 1.07 -20.78 29.93
C TYR A 8 0.82 -19.39 29.31
N ALA A 9 1.21 -18.33 30.01
CA ALA A 9 1.15 -16.96 29.51
C ALA A 9 2.09 -16.68 28.30
N MET A 10 3.22 -17.39 28.18
CA MET A 10 4.13 -17.31 27.03
C MET A 10 3.51 -17.98 25.80
N LEU A 11 2.77 -19.08 26.01
CA LEU A 11 1.97 -19.77 24.99
C LEU A 11 0.79 -18.92 24.48
N LEU A 12 0.28 -17.98 25.28
CA LEU A 12 -0.76 -17.03 24.86
C LEU A 12 -0.19 -15.78 24.15
N TYR A 13 0.99 -15.33 24.55
CA TYR A 13 1.69 -14.20 23.93
C TYR A 13 2.24 -14.55 22.54
N GLU A 14 2.70 -15.79 22.41
CA GLU A 14 2.97 -16.52 21.18
C GLU A 14 1.70 -16.76 20.33
N ARG A 15 0.53 -16.93 20.96
CA ARG A 15 -0.76 -17.13 20.26
C ARG A 15 -1.37 -15.85 19.68
N PHE A 16 -1.09 -14.69 20.26
CA PHE A 16 -1.72 -13.43 19.89
C PHE A 16 -0.98 -12.75 18.73
N LEU A 17 0.22 -12.23 18.96
CA LEU A 17 0.97 -11.43 17.97
C LEU A 17 2.48 -11.55 18.17
N GLY A 18 2.84 -12.44 19.09
CA GLY A 18 4.18 -12.79 19.44
C GLY A 18 4.95 -11.62 20.02
N ARG A 19 5.37 -11.65 21.28
CA ARG A 19 6.77 -11.31 21.58
C ARG A 19 7.25 -12.36 22.57
N PRO A 20 8.39 -13.00 22.31
CA PRO A 20 9.56 -12.36 21.71
C PRO A 20 9.55 -12.17 20.17
N PHE A 21 8.58 -12.71 19.43
CA PHE A 21 8.41 -12.74 17.96
C PHE A 21 7.92 -11.51 17.15
N ALA A 22 7.34 -10.42 17.69
CA ALA A 22 6.78 -9.33 16.86
C ALA A 22 7.84 -8.63 16.01
N GLY A 23 9.11 -8.67 16.39
CA GLY A 23 10.18 -8.00 15.64
C GLY A 23 10.63 -8.80 14.47
N HIS A 24 10.63 -10.13 14.64
CA HIS A 24 10.74 -11.00 13.50
C HIS A 24 9.57 -10.74 12.53
N ARG A 25 8.34 -10.66 13.05
CA ARG A 25 7.15 -10.36 12.24
C ARG A 25 7.22 -8.99 11.54
N ASP A 26 7.66 -7.95 12.24
CA ASP A 26 7.78 -6.60 11.70
C ASP A 26 8.90 -6.54 10.64
N SER A 27 10.05 -7.18 10.89
CA SER A 27 11.12 -7.33 9.88
C SER A 27 10.69 -8.15 8.66
N VAL A 28 9.88 -9.20 8.83
CA VAL A 28 9.30 -9.96 7.72
C VAL A 28 8.28 -9.12 6.95
N SER A 29 7.46 -8.34 7.65
CA SER A 29 6.49 -7.44 7.01
C SER A 29 7.18 -6.36 6.17
N GLU A 30 8.32 -5.86 6.63
CA GLU A 30 9.18 -4.96 5.84
C GLU A 30 9.73 -5.65 4.58
N LEU A 31 10.30 -6.85 4.70
CA LEU A 31 10.80 -7.60 3.54
C LEU A 31 9.70 -7.93 2.51
N VAL A 32 8.49 -8.24 2.97
CA VAL A 32 7.33 -8.49 2.09
C VAL A 32 6.81 -7.18 1.48
N GLY A 33 6.86 -6.07 2.23
CA GLY A 33 6.58 -4.72 1.74
C GLY A 33 7.50 -4.31 0.59
N ASP A 34 8.80 -4.44 0.79
CA ASP A 34 9.82 -4.16 -0.22
C ASP A 34 9.61 -5.02 -1.47
N LYS A 35 9.17 -6.27 -1.30
CA LYS A 35 8.84 -7.16 -2.42
C LYS A 35 7.63 -6.67 -3.22
N LEU A 36 6.58 -6.15 -2.58
CA LEU A 36 5.42 -5.61 -3.28
C LEU A 36 5.79 -4.36 -4.09
N GLU A 37 6.51 -3.43 -3.48
CA GLU A 37 7.00 -2.24 -4.18
C GLU A 37 7.90 -2.60 -5.36
N SER A 38 8.82 -3.55 -5.18
CA SER A 38 9.70 -4.03 -6.25
C SER A 38 8.90 -4.67 -7.39
N THR A 39 7.83 -5.41 -7.10
CA THR A 39 6.96 -6.00 -8.13
C THR A 39 6.22 -4.90 -8.93
N VAL A 40 5.73 -3.86 -8.25
CA VAL A 40 5.12 -2.69 -8.94
C VAL A 40 6.15 -2.02 -9.85
N GLU A 41 7.37 -1.84 -9.34
CA GLU A 41 8.47 -1.24 -10.07
C GLU A 41 8.84 -2.00 -11.35
N GLU A 42 8.91 -3.33 -11.27
CA GLU A 42 9.14 -4.21 -12.41
C GLU A 42 8.03 -4.09 -13.46
N ILE A 43 6.76 -4.05 -13.04
CA ILE A 43 5.62 -3.92 -13.95
C ILE A 43 5.64 -2.56 -14.68
N LEU A 44 5.88 -1.46 -13.96
CA LEU A 44 5.98 -0.14 -14.55
C LEU A 44 7.16 -0.07 -15.55
N SER A 45 8.31 -0.59 -15.15
CA SER A 45 9.52 -0.62 -15.99
C SER A 45 9.33 -1.48 -17.24
N ALA A 46 8.71 -2.65 -17.12
CA ALA A 46 8.40 -3.52 -18.25
C ALA A 46 7.45 -2.85 -19.25
N ALA A 47 6.46 -2.11 -18.75
CA ALA A 47 5.53 -1.32 -19.56
C ALA A 47 6.16 -0.02 -20.11
N GLY A 48 7.38 0.33 -19.72
CA GLY A 48 8.02 1.59 -20.12
C GLY A 48 7.29 2.82 -19.59
N VAL A 49 6.61 2.71 -18.44
CA VAL A 49 5.95 3.82 -17.77
C VAL A 49 6.98 4.56 -16.92
N SER A 50 7.17 5.85 -17.15
CA SER A 50 8.03 6.68 -16.29
C SER A 50 7.39 6.90 -14.93
N TYR A 51 8.18 6.87 -13.87
CA TYR A 51 7.70 7.10 -12.51
C TYR A 51 8.77 7.74 -11.63
N ARG A 52 8.33 8.39 -10.56
CA ARG A 52 9.15 8.70 -9.38
C ARG A 52 8.75 7.77 -8.24
N LYS A 53 9.69 6.93 -7.79
CA LYS A 53 9.56 6.14 -6.55
C LYS A 53 10.10 6.93 -5.38
N THR A 54 9.41 6.96 -4.25
CA THR A 54 9.87 7.66 -3.04
C THR A 54 10.58 6.73 -2.07
N ARG A 55 11.45 7.29 -1.23
CA ARG A 55 12.08 6.55 -0.14
C ARG A 55 11.23 6.67 1.12
N ARG A 56 11.45 5.73 2.05
CA ARG A 56 10.81 5.76 3.36
C ARG A 56 11.05 7.10 4.06
N ALA A 57 9.96 7.72 4.52
CA ALA A 57 9.96 9.03 5.19
C ALA A 57 10.58 10.18 4.38
N GLU A 58 10.67 10.05 3.06
CA GLU A 58 11.08 11.14 2.17
C GLU A 58 10.02 12.26 2.18
N ARG A 59 10.48 13.52 2.26
CA ARG A 59 9.62 14.70 2.17
C ARG A 59 9.72 15.29 0.77
N ILE A 60 8.58 15.50 0.14
CA ILE A 60 8.49 16.14 -1.18
C ILE A 60 7.71 17.44 -1.01
N PRO A 61 8.22 18.58 -1.53
CA PRO A 61 7.49 19.84 -1.50
C PRO A 61 6.07 19.69 -2.08
N GLY A 62 5.07 20.23 -1.38
CA GLY A 62 3.67 20.13 -1.78
C GLY A 62 2.98 18.81 -1.42
N TRP A 63 3.67 17.92 -0.70
CA TRP A 63 3.10 16.69 -0.15
C TRP A 63 3.29 16.63 1.37
N ASP A 64 2.19 16.52 2.12
CA ASP A 64 2.26 16.30 3.57
C ASP A 64 2.96 14.98 3.91
N GLN A 65 2.68 13.95 3.10
CA GLN A 65 3.40 12.70 3.09
C GLN A 65 3.44 12.18 1.66
N ALA A 66 4.64 11.91 1.17
CA ALA A 66 4.85 11.45 -0.19
C ALA A 66 4.27 10.04 -0.40
N PRO A 67 3.61 9.78 -1.53
CA PRO A 67 3.16 8.44 -1.89
C PRO A 67 4.32 7.59 -2.40
N ASP A 68 4.14 6.27 -2.48
CA ASP A 68 5.24 5.36 -2.86
C ASP A 68 5.67 5.57 -4.33
N PHE A 69 4.72 5.79 -5.25
CA PHE A 69 5.01 6.11 -6.65
C PHE A 69 4.16 7.26 -7.20
N MET A 70 4.76 8.09 -8.05
CA MET A 70 4.10 9.17 -8.81
C MET A 70 4.41 9.02 -10.30
N VAL A 71 3.36 9.00 -11.13
CA VAL A 71 3.47 8.80 -12.58
C VAL A 71 2.87 10.00 -13.31
N PRO A 72 3.56 10.60 -14.30
CA PRO A 72 4.93 10.25 -14.72
C PRO A 72 6.02 10.84 -13.81
N SER A 73 5.69 11.85 -12.99
CA SER A 73 6.65 12.55 -12.13
C SER A 73 5.98 13.15 -10.90
N GLU A 74 6.79 13.63 -9.95
CA GLU A 74 6.37 14.33 -8.73
C GLU A 74 5.77 15.73 -8.97
N TYR A 75 6.09 16.37 -10.10
CA TYR A 75 5.66 17.74 -10.40
C TYR A 75 4.24 17.81 -10.95
N ASN A 76 3.87 16.86 -11.81
CA ASN A 76 2.53 16.76 -12.37
C ASN A 76 2.07 15.29 -12.42
N PRO A 77 1.80 14.69 -11.25
CA PRO A 77 1.34 13.31 -11.20
C PRO A 77 -0.08 13.19 -11.73
N GLN A 78 -0.29 12.14 -12.51
CA GLN A 78 -1.54 11.74 -13.15
C GLN A 78 -2.05 10.44 -12.55
N VAL A 79 -1.13 9.60 -12.07
CA VAL A 79 -1.41 8.43 -11.23
C VAL A 79 -0.48 8.45 -10.02
N VAL A 80 -1.03 8.11 -8.87
CA VAL A 80 -0.30 7.91 -7.62
C VAL A 80 -0.58 6.50 -7.14
N ILE A 81 0.48 5.76 -6.80
CA ILE A 81 0.38 4.37 -6.32
C ILE A 81 0.88 4.31 -4.88
N GLU A 82 0.06 3.75 -4.00
CA GLU A 82 0.45 3.42 -2.62
C GLU A 82 0.48 1.89 -2.47
N ALA A 83 1.64 1.35 -2.12
CA ALA A 83 1.87 -0.06 -1.84
C ALA A 83 1.89 -0.28 -0.33
N LYS A 84 1.03 -1.17 0.19
CA LYS A 84 0.93 -1.45 1.63
C LYS A 84 0.76 -2.92 1.92
N VAL A 85 1.51 -3.40 2.90
CA VAL A 85 1.44 -4.78 3.40
C VAL A 85 1.01 -4.76 4.86
N THR A 86 0.16 -5.71 5.24
CA THR A 86 -0.29 -5.87 6.62
C THR A 86 -0.51 -7.35 6.97
N GLU A 87 0.17 -7.80 8.02
CA GLU A 87 0.04 -9.17 8.54
C GLU A 87 -1.00 -9.27 9.66
N ASP A 88 -1.51 -8.13 10.17
CA ASP A 88 -2.49 -8.06 11.24
C ASP A 88 -3.62 -7.03 11.00
N ASP A 89 -4.80 -7.32 11.52
CA ASP A 89 -6.00 -6.50 11.31
C ASP A 89 -5.93 -5.10 11.94
N GLY A 90 -5.04 -4.92 12.92
CA GLY A 90 -4.85 -3.68 13.66
C GLY A 90 -4.27 -2.58 12.79
N THR A 91 -3.23 -2.89 12.03
CA THR A 91 -2.51 -1.91 11.19
C THR A 91 -3.19 -1.66 9.85
N ALA A 92 -4.01 -2.60 9.37
CA ALA A 92 -4.75 -2.49 8.11
C ALA A 92 -5.60 -1.21 8.05
N ARG A 93 -6.29 -0.87 9.15
CA ARG A 93 -7.12 0.33 9.25
C ARG A 93 -6.31 1.60 9.03
N ASP A 94 -5.16 1.74 9.68
CA ASP A 94 -4.31 2.92 9.56
C ASP A 94 -3.79 3.07 8.13
N LYS A 95 -3.44 1.96 7.47
CA LYS A 95 -3.03 1.97 6.06
C LYS A 95 -4.18 2.36 5.12
N VAL A 96 -5.41 1.95 5.41
CA VAL A 96 -6.58 2.38 4.63
C VAL A 96 -6.80 3.89 4.76
N THR A 97 -6.75 4.44 5.98
CA THR A 97 -6.90 5.88 6.23
C THR A 97 -5.92 6.71 5.41
N ARG A 98 -4.66 6.24 5.32
CA ARG A 98 -3.61 6.86 4.49
C ARG A 98 -4.02 6.97 3.00
N ILE A 99 -4.54 5.88 2.43
CA ILE A 99 -4.99 5.85 1.02
C ILE A 99 -6.23 6.72 0.82
N GLN A 100 -7.15 6.73 1.78
CA GLN A 100 -8.33 7.60 1.73
C GLN A 100 -7.94 9.08 1.69
N HIS A 101 -6.97 9.47 2.52
CA HIS A 101 -6.46 10.83 2.55
C HIS A 101 -5.85 11.24 1.21
N LEU A 102 -5.04 10.38 0.56
CA LEU A 102 -4.51 10.66 -0.79
C LEU A 102 -5.63 10.89 -1.82
N ALA A 103 -6.72 10.12 -1.75
CA ALA A 103 -7.88 10.26 -2.61
C ALA A 103 -8.74 11.50 -2.30
N GLU A 104 -8.77 11.95 -1.06
CA GLU A 104 -9.40 13.22 -0.65
C GLU A 104 -8.63 14.41 -1.20
N VAL A 105 -7.30 14.43 -1.00
CA VAL A 105 -6.42 15.48 -1.53
C VAL A 105 -6.55 15.57 -3.05
N SER A 106 -6.58 14.44 -3.76
CA SER A 106 -6.77 14.46 -5.21
C SER A 106 -8.11 15.06 -5.63
N ARG A 107 -9.19 14.78 -4.89
CA ARG A 107 -10.52 15.31 -5.21
C ARG A 107 -10.58 16.82 -4.97
N GLN A 108 -9.97 17.30 -3.89
CA GLN A 108 -9.88 18.72 -3.58
C GLN A 108 -9.12 19.49 -4.66
N ARG A 109 -7.97 18.96 -5.11
CA ARG A 109 -7.22 19.53 -6.25
C ARG A 109 -8.11 19.69 -7.49
N GLY A 110 -8.89 18.66 -7.82
CA GLY A 110 -9.82 18.70 -8.94
C GLY A 110 -10.92 19.75 -8.80
N SER A 111 -11.46 19.97 -7.60
CA SER A 111 -12.45 21.03 -7.36
C SER A 111 -11.85 22.44 -7.40
N GLU A 112 -10.57 22.58 -7.08
CA GLU A 112 -9.83 23.85 -7.09
C GLU A 112 -9.25 24.19 -8.47
N GLY A 113 -9.58 23.41 -9.51
CA GLY A 113 -9.09 23.59 -10.88
C GLY A 113 -7.65 23.11 -11.09
N SER A 114 -7.03 22.50 -10.08
CA SER A 114 -5.74 21.85 -10.19
C SER A 114 -5.90 20.42 -10.75
N PRO A 115 -4.90 19.89 -11.49
CA PRO A 115 -4.96 18.50 -11.96
C PRO A 115 -5.11 17.50 -10.81
N ALA A 116 -6.17 16.69 -10.89
CA ALA A 116 -6.38 15.53 -10.04
C ALA A 116 -5.63 14.31 -10.58
N TYR A 117 -5.18 13.43 -9.71
CA TYR A 117 -4.53 12.17 -10.05
C TYR A 117 -5.42 10.97 -9.73
N GLU A 118 -5.22 9.86 -10.44
CA GLU A 118 -5.84 8.59 -10.07
C GLU A 118 -5.06 7.97 -8.89
N VAL A 119 -5.76 7.54 -7.85
CA VAL A 119 -5.14 6.85 -6.70
C VAL A 119 -5.30 5.34 -6.88
N VAL A 120 -4.18 4.64 -6.88
CA VAL A 120 -4.10 3.18 -7.01
C VAL A 120 -3.52 2.59 -5.74
N ALA A 121 -4.19 1.58 -5.19
CA ALA A 121 -3.73 0.88 -4.01
C ALA A 121 -3.22 -0.51 -4.39
N CYS A 122 -1.96 -0.80 -4.09
CA CYS A 122 -1.41 -2.15 -4.13
C CYS A 122 -1.35 -2.69 -2.71
N ILE A 123 -2.07 -3.75 -2.40
CA ILE A 123 -2.18 -4.29 -1.05
C ILE A 123 -1.78 -5.75 -0.97
N ALA A 124 -1.12 -6.14 0.11
CA ALA A 124 -0.85 -7.54 0.40
C ALA A 124 -0.93 -7.85 1.91
N GLY A 125 -0.84 -9.14 2.23
CA GLY A 125 -0.95 -9.65 3.59
C GLY A 125 -2.39 -9.93 4.03
N ARG A 126 -2.55 -10.58 5.19
CA ARG A 126 -3.83 -11.11 5.65
C ARG A 126 -4.75 -10.04 6.26
N GLY A 127 -4.22 -8.96 6.80
CA GLY A 127 -5.02 -7.99 7.57
C GLY A 127 -6.08 -7.25 6.75
N PHE A 128 -5.88 -7.10 5.42
CA PHE A 128 -6.89 -6.54 4.53
C PHE A 128 -8.04 -7.53 4.23
N GLY A 129 -7.80 -8.83 4.34
CA GLY A 129 -8.79 -9.87 4.03
C GLY A 129 -9.87 -10.05 5.10
N VAL A 130 -9.60 -9.63 6.34
CA VAL A 130 -10.49 -9.89 7.48
C VAL A 130 -11.54 -8.78 7.66
N ARG A 131 -11.22 -7.54 7.25
CA ARG A 131 -12.04 -6.35 7.55
C ARG A 131 -12.77 -5.83 6.32
N ARG A 132 -13.96 -6.38 6.07
CA ARG A 132 -14.83 -5.99 4.92
C ARG A 132 -15.10 -4.48 4.84
N GLU A 133 -15.31 -3.82 5.97
CA GLU A 133 -15.56 -2.36 6.00
C GLU A 133 -14.35 -1.55 5.55
N ASP A 134 -13.14 -1.95 5.93
CA ASP A 134 -11.94 -1.24 5.52
C ASP A 134 -11.63 -1.49 4.03
N MET A 135 -11.91 -2.70 3.53
CA MET A 135 -11.87 -2.96 2.10
C MET A 135 -12.90 -2.15 1.31
N LYS A 136 -14.13 -2.02 1.82
CA LYS A 136 -15.16 -1.19 1.20
C LYS A 136 -14.71 0.27 1.09
N LYS A 137 -14.16 0.84 2.17
CA LYS A 137 -13.61 2.20 2.18
C LYS A 137 -12.51 2.37 1.14
N LEU A 138 -11.60 1.40 1.06
CA LEU A 138 -10.47 1.43 0.13
C LEU A 138 -10.93 1.34 -1.33
N LEU A 139 -11.89 0.46 -1.64
CA LEU A 139 -12.51 0.37 -2.95
C LEU A 139 -13.24 1.66 -3.34
N LEU A 140 -13.98 2.28 -2.42
CA LEU A 140 -14.66 3.55 -2.68
C LEU A 140 -13.67 4.69 -2.91
N ALA A 141 -12.65 4.81 -2.09
CA ALA A 141 -11.64 5.87 -2.18
C ALA A 141 -10.84 5.80 -3.49
N THR A 142 -10.48 4.58 -3.91
CA THR A 142 -9.70 4.33 -5.14
C THR A 142 -10.57 4.09 -6.37
N ARG A 143 -11.90 4.19 -6.27
CA ARG A 143 -12.85 3.84 -7.35
C ARG A 143 -12.60 2.44 -7.93
N GLY A 144 -12.26 1.49 -7.06
CA GLY A 144 -11.99 0.10 -7.39
C GLY A 144 -10.57 -0.19 -7.88
N LYS A 145 -9.66 0.78 -7.90
CA LYS A 145 -8.25 0.59 -8.32
C LYS A 145 -7.41 -0.02 -7.20
N VAL A 146 -7.76 -1.24 -6.83
CA VAL A 146 -7.11 -2.01 -5.77
C VAL A 146 -6.56 -3.30 -6.33
N PHE A 147 -5.26 -3.53 -6.12
CA PHE A 147 -4.55 -4.67 -6.67
C PHE A 147 -3.87 -5.45 -5.56
N THR A 148 -3.88 -6.76 -5.71
CA THR A 148 -3.15 -7.70 -4.84
C THR A 148 -2.07 -8.37 -5.66
N PRO A 149 -1.09 -9.08 -5.06
CA PRO A 149 -0.12 -9.84 -5.83
C PRO A 149 -0.71 -10.77 -6.90
N ARG A 150 -1.97 -11.21 -6.72
CA ARG A 150 -2.69 -12.07 -7.68
C ARG A 150 -3.31 -11.32 -8.86
N THR A 151 -3.43 -10.00 -8.78
CA THR A 151 -4.09 -9.16 -9.80
C THR A 151 -3.17 -8.04 -10.29
N LEU A 152 -1.93 -7.97 -9.81
CA LEU A 152 -0.95 -6.94 -10.18
C LEU A 152 -0.62 -6.99 -11.68
N ASP A 153 -0.73 -8.14 -12.33
CA ASP A 153 -0.60 -8.31 -13.78
C ASP A 153 -1.58 -7.42 -14.58
N ARG A 154 -2.72 -7.06 -13.97
CA ARG A 154 -3.73 -6.18 -14.57
C ARG A 154 -3.55 -4.70 -14.23
N LEU A 155 -2.51 -4.35 -13.47
CA LEU A 155 -2.27 -2.99 -12.96
C LEU A 155 -2.28 -1.96 -14.08
N ILE A 156 -1.57 -2.22 -15.18
CA ILE A 156 -1.48 -1.28 -16.32
C ILE A 156 -2.84 -1.13 -17.01
N GLU A 157 -3.45 -2.25 -17.42
CA GLU A 157 -4.66 -2.26 -18.25
C GLU A 157 -5.90 -1.72 -17.52
N CYS A 158 -5.96 -1.92 -16.20
CA CYS A 158 -7.09 -1.51 -15.38
C CYS A 158 -6.89 -0.14 -14.71
N THR A 159 -5.87 0.64 -15.05
CA THR A 159 -5.65 2.00 -14.53
C THR A 159 -5.35 2.98 -15.67
N ARG A 160 -5.18 4.26 -15.35
CA ARG A 160 -4.68 5.27 -16.31
C ARG A 160 -3.22 5.07 -16.68
N LEU A 161 -2.49 4.15 -16.05
CA LEU A 161 -1.09 3.84 -16.39
C LEU A 161 -0.93 3.44 -17.86
N ARG A 162 -1.95 2.81 -18.46
CA ARG A 162 -1.96 2.49 -19.90
C ARG A 162 -1.76 3.69 -20.83
N GLU A 163 -2.12 4.90 -20.39
CA GLU A 163 -1.94 6.15 -21.16
C GLU A 163 -0.46 6.58 -21.21
N TYR A 164 0.37 6.05 -20.31
CA TYR A 164 1.79 6.38 -20.16
C TYR A 164 2.70 5.26 -20.65
N ARG A 165 2.14 4.24 -21.30
CA ARG A 165 2.90 3.10 -21.82
C ARG A 165 3.71 3.53 -23.05
N THR A 166 4.99 3.20 -23.06
CA THR A 166 5.88 3.48 -24.20
C THR A 166 6.34 2.21 -24.92
N ARG A 167 5.91 1.03 -24.44
CA ARG A 167 6.21 -0.29 -25.00
C ARG A 167 4.96 -1.13 -25.23
#